data_AF-A0A376BUS4-F1
#
_entry.id   AF-A0A376BUS4-F1
#
_cell.length_a   1.000
_cell.length_b   1.000
_cell.length_c   1.000
_cell.angle_alpha   90.00
_cell.angle_beta   90.00
_cell.angle_gamma   90.00
#
_symmetry.space_group_name_H-M   'P 1'
#
loop_
_entity.id
_entity.type
_entity.pdbx_description
1 polymer ?
#
loop_
_entity_poly.entity_id
_entity_poly.type
_entity_poly.pdbx_seq_one_letter_code
_entity_poly.pdbx_strand_id
1 'polypeptide(L)'
;MKKMILATVLASTLSFAHAAPYPKHDLSKIVTPTSVNFEMAERVYQDLSRHAAMYPTQFDNAKDKNLAEQEAKELARIFNGLLATQIITPQHDGYRAVLHRAARVNWMAHNLDVPQAAAATDQHYQTLLAHCRARKKRT
;
A
#
# COMPACT_ATOMS: atom_id res chain seq x y z
N MET A 1 -38.20 -35.38 -26.87
CA MET A 1 -36.90 -34.67 -27.02
C MET A 1 -36.95 -33.39 -26.18
N LYS A 2 -36.65 -33.46 -24.88
CA LYS A 2 -36.76 -32.29 -23.97
C LYS A 2 -35.86 -32.38 -22.72
N LYS A 3 -34.83 -33.24 -22.75
CA LYS A 3 -33.92 -33.47 -21.60
C LYS A 3 -32.44 -33.22 -21.92
N MET A 4 -32.12 -32.68 -23.10
CA MET A 4 -30.73 -32.49 -23.54
C MET A 4 -30.28 -31.03 -23.62
N ILE A 5 -30.99 -30.09 -23.00
CA ILE A 5 -30.61 -28.66 -23.03
C ILE A 5 -29.98 -28.21 -21.71
N LEU A 6 -30.12 -28.97 -20.61
CA LEU A 6 -29.66 -28.53 -19.29
C LEU A 6 -28.18 -28.82 -18.99
N ALA A 7 -27.49 -29.63 -19.81
CA ALA A 7 -26.09 -29.99 -19.57
C ALA A 7 -25.08 -29.00 -20.16
N THR A 8 -25.48 -28.16 -21.12
CA THR A 8 -24.53 -27.31 -21.87
C THR A 8 -24.29 -25.94 -21.24
N VAL A 9 -25.12 -25.50 -20.28
CA VAL A 9 -24.97 -24.18 -19.64
C VAL A 9 -23.92 -24.20 -18.51
N LEU A 10 -23.66 -25.35 -17.88
CA LEU A 10 -22.75 -25.44 -16.73
C LEU A 10 -21.24 -25.45 -17.11
N ALA A 11 -20.92 -25.56 -18.40
CA ALA A 11 -19.53 -25.59 -18.89
C ALA A 11 -18.97 -24.21 -19.27
N SER A 12 -19.76 -23.14 -19.10
CA SER A 12 -19.35 -21.79 -19.50
C SER A 12 -18.95 -20.99 -18.25
N THR A 13 -17.73 -20.47 -18.27
CA THR A 13 -17.18 -19.40 -17.39
C THR A 13 -16.68 -19.78 -15.99
N LEU A 14 -15.72 -20.71 -15.91
CA LEU A 14 -14.63 -20.55 -14.93
C LEU A 14 -13.51 -19.74 -15.61
N SER A 15 -13.72 -18.44 -15.76
CA SER A 15 -12.62 -17.53 -16.03
C SER A 15 -11.78 -17.47 -14.76
N PHE A 16 -10.70 -18.25 -14.70
CA PHE A 16 -9.66 -18.04 -13.70
C PHE A 16 -9.05 -16.67 -14.00
N ALA A 17 -9.60 -15.63 -13.37
CA ALA A 17 -8.99 -14.32 -13.35
C ALA A 17 -7.74 -14.43 -12.46
N HIS A 18 -6.63 -14.89 -13.03
CA HIS A 18 -5.34 -14.83 -12.36
C HIS A 18 -5.01 -13.35 -12.15
N ALA A 19 -4.79 -12.99 -10.89
CA ALA A 19 -4.30 -11.66 -10.57
C ALA A 19 -2.96 -11.45 -11.27
N ALA A 20 -2.61 -10.20 -11.60
CA ALA A 20 -1.29 -9.92 -12.14
C ALA A 20 -0.19 -10.41 -11.16
N PRO A 21 0.96 -10.88 -11.65
CA PRO A 21 2.06 -11.24 -10.77
C PRO A 21 2.60 -9.99 -10.05
N TYR A 22 2.96 -10.14 -8.78
CA TYR A 22 3.56 -9.04 -8.01
C TYR A 22 5.06 -8.91 -8.36
N PRO A 23 5.54 -7.76 -8.85
CA PRO A 23 6.94 -7.61 -9.22
C PRO A 23 7.84 -7.47 -7.99
N LYS A 24 9.08 -7.98 -8.12
CA LYS A 24 10.12 -7.82 -7.09
C LYS A 24 10.83 -6.48 -7.26
N HIS A 25 10.99 -5.76 -6.15
CA HIS A 25 11.69 -4.50 -6.12
C HIS A 25 13.02 -4.59 -5.36
N ASP A 26 13.92 -3.65 -5.66
CA ASP A 26 15.14 -3.42 -4.90
C ASP A 26 14.94 -2.23 -3.96
N LEU A 27 14.43 -2.50 -2.76
CA LEU A 27 14.07 -1.46 -1.78
C LEU A 27 15.29 -0.69 -1.25
N SER A 28 16.49 -1.25 -1.38
CA SER A 28 17.73 -0.57 -1.00
C SER A 28 17.97 0.73 -1.80
N LYS A 29 17.32 0.85 -2.97
CA LYS A 29 17.39 2.04 -3.83
C LYS A 29 16.46 3.17 -3.39
N ILE A 30 15.60 2.95 -2.40
CA ILE A 30 14.68 3.99 -1.91
C ILE A 30 15.41 4.97 -0.98
N VAL A 31 16.24 4.46 -0.08
CA VAL A 31 16.98 5.30 0.89
C VAL A 31 18.46 5.18 0.62
N THR A 32 19.10 6.31 0.38
CA THR A 32 20.56 6.43 0.28
C THR A 32 21.08 7.25 1.48
N PRO A 33 22.39 7.24 1.76
CA PRO A 33 22.94 8.03 2.87
C PRO A 33 22.65 9.54 2.76
N THR A 34 22.42 10.07 1.57
CA THR A 34 22.27 11.51 1.32
C THR A 34 20.90 11.92 0.79
N SER A 35 20.05 10.97 0.38
CA SER A 35 18.77 11.28 -0.27
C SER A 35 17.75 10.14 -0.20
N VAL A 36 16.48 10.49 -0.45
CA VAL A 36 15.37 9.54 -0.61
C VAL A 36 14.90 9.57 -2.06
N ASN A 37 14.91 8.41 -2.71
CA ASN A 37 14.36 8.24 -4.04
C ASN A 37 12.85 8.00 -3.97
N PHE A 38 12.08 9.09 -3.97
CA PHE A 38 10.62 9.02 -3.92
C PHE A 38 10.00 8.42 -5.19
N GLU A 39 10.67 8.46 -6.33
CA GLU A 39 10.18 7.82 -7.55
C GLU A 39 10.18 6.29 -7.41
N MET A 40 11.27 5.73 -6.87
CA MET A 40 11.33 4.30 -6.56
C MET A 40 10.29 3.91 -5.51
N ALA A 41 10.14 4.71 -4.45
CA ALA A 41 9.10 4.49 -3.44
C ALA A 41 7.69 4.51 -4.04
N GLU A 42 7.43 5.40 -5.00
CA GLU A 42 6.14 5.47 -5.68
C GLU A 42 5.86 4.24 -6.54
N ARG A 43 6.86 3.72 -7.25
CA ARG A 43 6.69 2.48 -8.04
C ARG A 43 6.27 1.32 -7.15
N VAL A 44 7.01 1.08 -6.07
CA VAL A 44 6.67 0.04 -5.08
C VAL A 44 5.28 0.27 -4.50
N TYR A 45 4.93 1.51 -4.18
CA TYR A 45 3.59 1.85 -3.71
C TYR A 45 2.51 1.47 -4.73
N GLN A 46 2.69 1.80 -6.01
CA GLN A 46 1.69 1.55 -7.05
C GLN A 46 1.52 0.05 -7.30
N ASP A 47 2.61 -0.70 -7.29
CA ASP A 47 2.58 -2.16 -7.32
C ASP A 47 1.83 -2.73 -6.11
N LEU A 48 2.17 -2.33 -4.88
CA LEU A 48 1.42 -2.73 -3.69
C LEU A 48 -0.07 -2.37 -3.79
N SER A 49 -0.39 -1.17 -4.27
CA SER A 49 -1.76 -0.67 -4.35
C SER A 49 -2.62 -1.50 -5.31
N ARG A 50 -2.05 -2.04 -6.38
CA ARG A 50 -2.78 -2.90 -7.32
C ARG A 50 -3.24 -4.21 -6.70
N HIS A 51 -2.51 -4.72 -5.71
CA HIS A 51 -2.77 -6.04 -5.12
C HIS A 51 -3.39 -5.96 -3.71
N ALA A 52 -3.04 -4.92 -2.94
CA ALA A 52 -3.29 -4.86 -1.51
C ALA A 52 -4.10 -3.64 -1.04
N ALA A 53 -4.50 -2.71 -1.93
CA ALA A 53 -5.33 -1.57 -1.52
C ALA A 53 -6.81 -1.94 -1.30
N MET A 54 -7.27 -3.06 -1.84
CA MET A 54 -8.63 -3.58 -1.65
C MET A 54 -8.60 -4.87 -0.83
N TYR A 55 -9.69 -5.12 -0.11
CA TYR A 55 -9.89 -6.36 0.64
C TYR A 55 -11.06 -7.17 0.06
N PRO A 56 -10.94 -8.50 -0.10
CA PRO A 56 -9.72 -9.29 0.13
C PRO A 56 -8.61 -8.95 -0.88
N THR A 57 -7.35 -9.12 -0.46
CA THR A 57 -6.19 -8.86 -1.33
C THR A 57 -6.13 -9.86 -2.48
N GLN A 58 -5.55 -9.43 -3.61
CA GLN A 58 -5.57 -10.19 -4.87
C GLN A 58 -4.15 -10.50 -5.33
N PHE A 59 -3.76 -11.77 -5.18
CA PHE A 59 -2.44 -12.28 -5.60
C PHE A 59 -2.61 -13.56 -6.41
N ASP A 60 -1.70 -13.74 -7.38
CA ASP A 60 -1.64 -14.94 -8.20
C ASP A 60 -1.29 -16.17 -7.36
N ASN A 61 -0.36 -16.00 -6.41
CA ASN A 61 0.14 -17.09 -5.58
C ASN A 61 0.62 -16.59 -4.21
N ALA A 62 0.87 -17.54 -3.29
CA ALA A 62 1.30 -17.23 -1.92
C ALA A 62 2.70 -16.60 -1.85
N LYS A 63 3.58 -16.89 -2.82
CA LYS A 63 4.92 -16.29 -2.86
C LYS A 63 4.83 -14.80 -3.16
N ASP A 64 3.96 -14.40 -4.09
CA ASP A 64 3.69 -13.00 -4.41
C ASP A 64 3.07 -12.26 -3.23
N LYS A 65 2.10 -12.88 -2.53
CA LYS A 65 1.53 -12.32 -1.29
C LYS A 65 2.62 -12.09 -0.24
N ASN A 66 3.47 -13.09 0.02
CA ASN A 66 4.54 -13.00 1.01
C ASN A 66 5.59 -11.94 0.65
N LEU A 67 5.92 -11.79 -0.64
CA LEU A 67 6.82 -10.74 -1.10
C LEU A 67 6.20 -9.36 -0.91
N ALA A 68 4.94 -9.17 -1.32
CA ALA A 68 4.22 -7.92 -1.11
C ALA A 68 4.09 -7.55 0.37
N GLU A 69 3.87 -8.53 1.27
CA GLU A 69 3.87 -8.31 2.72
C GLU A 69 5.21 -7.75 3.21
N GLN A 70 6.33 -8.37 2.80
CA GLN A 70 7.67 -7.92 3.16
C GLN A 70 7.96 -6.51 2.64
N GLU A 71 7.59 -6.23 1.39
CA GLU A 71 7.82 -4.92 0.79
C GLU A 71 6.90 -3.84 1.37
N ALA A 72 5.65 -4.17 1.71
CA ALA A 72 4.74 -3.26 2.41
C ALA A 72 5.27 -2.90 3.81
N LYS A 73 5.77 -3.89 4.56
CA LYS A 73 6.40 -3.67 5.87
C LYS A 73 7.60 -2.75 5.77
N GLU A 74 8.46 -2.97 4.78
CA GLU A 74 9.67 -2.17 4.61
C GLU A 74 9.36 -0.75 4.11
N LEU A 75 8.43 -0.61 3.16
CA LEU A 75 7.98 0.70 2.70
C LEU A 75 7.29 1.49 3.83
N ALA A 76 6.50 0.81 4.67
CA ALA A 76 5.91 1.41 5.87
C ALA A 76 7.01 1.90 6.83
N ARG A 77 8.03 1.07 7.07
CA ARG A 77 9.19 1.43 7.91
C ARG A 77 9.89 2.68 7.39
N ILE A 78 10.09 2.78 6.07
CA ILE A 78 10.72 3.94 5.43
C ILE A 78 9.88 5.21 5.68
N PHE A 79 8.60 5.22 5.29
CA PHE A 79 7.74 6.41 5.46
C PHE A 79 7.54 6.80 6.93
N ASN A 80 7.34 5.81 7.81
CA ASN A 80 7.25 6.04 9.26
C ASN A 80 8.56 6.64 9.78
N GLY A 81 9.71 6.13 9.30
CA GLY A 81 11.04 6.62 9.62
C GLY A 81 11.24 8.09 9.23
N LEU A 82 10.88 8.49 8.01
CA LEU A 82 11.00 9.88 7.54
C LEU A 82 10.30 10.88 8.47
N LEU A 83 9.17 10.47 9.05
CA LEU A 83 8.39 11.28 10.00
C LEU A 83 8.99 11.22 11.41
N ALA A 84 9.34 10.02 11.88
CA ALA A 84 9.86 9.80 13.23
C ALA A 84 11.25 10.43 13.45
N THR A 85 12.09 10.46 12.42
CA THR A 85 13.44 11.05 12.47
C THR A 85 13.47 12.51 12.06
N GLN A 86 12.30 13.14 11.84
CA GLN A 86 12.17 14.54 11.44
C GLN A 86 12.91 14.91 10.16
N ILE A 87 13.18 13.95 9.26
CA ILE A 87 13.68 14.24 7.91
C ILE A 87 12.64 15.07 7.15
N ILE A 88 11.35 14.75 7.30
CA ILE A 88 10.24 15.55 6.77
C ILE A 88 9.39 16.05 7.94
N THR A 89 9.36 17.37 8.10
CA THR A 89 8.67 18.08 9.20
C THR A 89 7.49 18.91 8.70
N PRO A 90 6.59 19.39 9.57
CA PRO A 90 5.46 20.25 9.19
C PRO A 90 5.80 21.54 8.41
N GLN A 91 7.07 21.96 8.41
CA GLN A 91 7.55 23.13 7.66
C GLN A 91 7.84 22.81 6.19
N HIS A 92 7.99 21.53 5.84
CA HIS A 92 8.25 21.11 4.46
C HIS A 92 6.94 21.00 3.66
N ASP A 93 6.94 21.48 2.42
CA ASP A 93 5.77 21.43 1.53
C ASP A 93 5.23 20.00 1.31
N GLY A 94 6.13 19.00 1.33
CA GLY A 94 5.79 17.59 1.15
C GLY A 94 5.22 16.89 2.38
N TYR A 95 5.15 17.52 3.56
CA TYR A 95 4.80 16.85 4.82
C TYR A 95 3.45 16.14 4.79
N ARG A 96 2.42 16.81 4.25
CA ARG A 96 1.07 16.22 4.14
C ARG A 96 1.04 15.04 3.18
N ALA A 97 1.80 15.11 2.09
CA ALA A 97 1.89 14.02 1.13
C ALA A 97 2.59 12.80 1.75
N VAL A 98 3.64 13.01 2.54
CA VAL A 98 4.35 11.95 3.28
C VAL A 98 3.45 11.32 4.34
N LEU A 99 2.71 12.11 5.14
CA LEU A 99 1.73 11.60 6.09
C LEU A 99 0.65 10.74 5.41
N HIS A 100 0.09 11.25 4.32
CA HIS A 100 -0.90 10.50 3.55
C HIS A 100 -0.32 9.20 3.01
N ARG A 101 0.91 9.24 2.47
CA ARG A 101 1.58 8.05 1.95
C ARG A 101 1.88 7.03 3.04
N ALA A 102 2.36 7.46 4.21
CA ALA A 102 2.57 6.60 5.36
C ALA A 102 1.26 5.91 5.77
N ALA A 103 0.16 6.65 5.88
CA ALA A 103 -1.14 6.09 6.23
C ALA A 103 -1.61 5.02 5.22
N ARG A 104 -1.48 5.31 3.92
CA ARG A 104 -1.87 4.41 2.83
C ARG A 104 -1.02 3.15 2.75
N VAL A 105 0.29 3.25 2.95
CA VAL A 105 1.17 2.06 2.97
C VAL A 105 0.87 1.19 4.18
N ASN A 106 0.68 1.78 5.37
CA ASN A 106 0.26 1.01 6.55
C ASN A 106 -1.13 0.38 6.35
N TRP A 107 -2.02 1.00 5.56
CA TRP A 107 -3.33 0.40 5.26
C TRP A 107 -3.17 -0.86 4.40
N MET A 108 -2.35 -0.80 3.35
CA MET A 108 -2.04 -1.96 2.53
C MET A 108 -1.33 -3.05 3.35
N ALA A 109 -0.42 -2.67 4.24
CA ALA A 109 0.24 -3.58 5.17
C ALA A 109 -0.77 -4.25 6.11
N HIS A 110 -1.78 -3.52 6.61
CA HIS A 110 -2.86 -4.10 7.39
C HIS A 110 -3.68 -5.12 6.59
N ASN A 111 -4.02 -4.82 5.34
CA ASN A 111 -4.72 -5.76 4.45
C ASN A 111 -3.87 -7.01 4.15
N LEU A 112 -2.55 -6.93 4.33
CA LEU A 112 -1.58 -8.03 4.24
C LEU A 112 -1.26 -8.65 5.60
N ASP A 113 -2.09 -8.42 6.61
CA ASP A 113 -1.98 -9.02 7.95
C ASP A 113 -0.72 -8.59 8.74
N VAL A 114 -0.07 -7.47 8.36
CA VAL A 114 1.09 -6.93 9.10
C VAL A 114 0.65 -6.39 10.47
N PRO A 115 1.25 -6.87 11.59
CA PRO A 115 0.88 -6.43 12.92
C PRO A 115 1.03 -4.92 13.13
N GLN A 116 0.13 -4.32 13.91
CA GLN A 116 0.11 -2.89 14.26
C GLN A 116 -0.07 -1.90 13.09
N ALA A 117 -0.18 -2.40 11.85
CA ALA A 117 -0.30 -1.55 10.67
C ALA A 117 -1.60 -0.73 10.69
N ALA A 118 -2.72 -1.29 11.16
CA ALA A 118 -3.97 -0.56 11.33
C ALA A 118 -3.82 0.65 12.29
N ALA A 119 -3.20 0.43 13.45
CA ALA A 119 -2.97 1.49 14.44
C ALA A 119 -2.07 2.60 13.87
N ALA A 120 -1.04 2.24 13.10
CA ALA A 120 -0.17 3.19 12.42
C ALA A 120 -0.92 3.99 11.34
N THR A 121 -1.79 3.35 10.56
CA THR A 121 -2.67 4.03 9.59
C THR A 121 -3.50 5.10 10.26
N ASP A 122 -4.19 4.75 11.35
CA ASP A 122 -5.04 5.66 12.09
C ASP A 122 -4.22 6.84 12.66
N GLN A 123 -3.06 6.56 13.26
CA GLN A 123 -2.19 7.60 13.81
C GLN A 123 -1.78 8.64 12.74
N HIS A 124 -1.38 8.18 11.56
CA HIS A 124 -0.98 9.08 10.47
C HIS A 124 -2.14 9.91 9.94
N TYR A 125 -3.33 9.31 9.79
CA TYR A 125 -4.52 10.05 9.38
C TYR A 125 -4.96 11.08 10.43
N GLN A 126 -4.92 10.74 11.72
CA GLN A 126 -5.21 11.69 12.80
C GLN A 126 -4.25 12.88 12.78
N THR A 127 -2.95 12.60 12.57
CA THR A 127 -1.93 13.65 12.46
C THR A 127 -2.17 14.55 11.24
N LEU A 128 -2.51 13.96 10.08
CA LEU A 128 -2.85 14.69 8.87
C LEU A 128 -4.09 15.58 9.05
N LEU A 129 -5.13 15.07 9.69
CA LEU A 129 -6.36 15.82 9.98
C LEU A 129 -6.10 16.99 10.94
N ALA A 130 -5.32 16.77 12.00
CA ALA A 130 -4.93 17.81 12.93
C ALA A 130 -4.15 18.94 12.22
N HIS A 131 -3.21 18.58 11.35
CA HIS A 131 -2.44 19.54 10.58
C HIS A 131 -3.30 20.35 9.58
N CYS A 132 -4.23 19.69 8.89
CA CYS A 132 -5.18 20.38 7.99
C CYS A 132 -6.07 21.38 8.76
N ARG A 133 -6.56 21.00 9.95
CA ARG A 133 -7.38 21.88 10.80
C ARG A 133 -6.61 23.10 11.31
N ALA A 134 -5.36 22.90 11.75
CA ALA A 134 -4.52 24.00 12.24
C ALA A 134 -4.27 25.07 11.17
N ARG A 135 -4.10 24.67 9.90
CA ARG A 135 -3.93 25.60 8.79
C ARG A 135 -5.19 26.43 8.52
N LYS A 136 -6.38 25.82 8.56
CA LYS A 136 -7.66 26.53 8.37
C LYS A 136 -7.90 27.64 9.42
N LYS A 137 -7.32 27.53 10.62
CA LYS A 137 -7.40 28.58 11.64
C LYS A 137 -6.47 29.78 11.39
N ARG A 138 -5.51 29.65 10.47
CA ARG A 138 -4.52 30.70 10.14
C ARG A 138 -4.87 31.50 8.89
N THR A 139 -5.93 31.13 8.19
CA THR A 139 -6.49 31.78 7.00
C THR A 139 -7.78 32.48 7.36
#